data_AF-A0A849FFU4-F1
#
_entry.id   AF-A0A849FFU4-F1
#
_cell.length_a   1.000
_cell.length_b   1.000
_cell.length_c   1.000
_cell.angle_alpha   90.00
_cell.angle_beta   90.00
_cell.angle_gamma   90.00
#
_symmetry.space_group_name_H-M   'P 1'
#
loop_
_entity.id
_entity.type
_entity.pdbx_description
1 polymer ?
#
loop_
_entity_poly.entity_id
_entity_poly.type
_entity_poly.pdbx_seq_one_letter_code
_entity_poly.pdbx_strand_id
1 'polypeptide(L)'
;KYHAVLVILFVLLSNLKLVFNKYAWIALVVALLCYTPHFLWLVENEFVSIRYHLFERPNAPYDFNKYTLGFLVNLVAIFGLTFPFIYYSLIRTRSKNLFTKALLYLTYGVLIFFFISSFNRRVQTQWIIVISIPVAILAFNYMIANVTVRKWIYRLGLTNIVILLFLRVGLIYEPLFPIIYESHGNKDYMGQIQSSAGDNPVVFENSYRDASMYAFYTGKTSYSLNNVNYRPNQYSIDDSEKEVQNKKVLYVSSYLTTREFTFPRIVGDTQYANFIDDFESYRKLRCYIGKEKISLNDVDHPLKIYNPYNKNIQLDKLRFATSFLNGSKQFNEVVPTSLLPWEKDLQHLKSKDTTYFTLKLPKPEKDISPAYFRIVISENELRYGLNSAIFKLN
;
A
#
# COMPACT_ATOMS: atom_id res chain seq x y z
N LYS A 1 6.13 -10.34 -3.61
CA LYS A 1 7.25 -10.35 -2.63
C LYS A 1 7.01 -11.40 -1.53
N TYR A 2 6.00 -11.26 -0.66
CA TYR A 2 5.82 -12.20 0.47
C TYR A 2 5.31 -13.62 0.13
N HIS A 3 4.80 -13.87 -1.08
CA HIS A 3 4.35 -15.22 -1.48
C HIS A 3 5.49 -16.19 -1.78
N ALA A 4 6.73 -15.70 -1.97
CA ALA A 4 7.89 -16.57 -2.20
C ALA A 4 8.12 -17.55 -1.04
N VAL A 5 7.78 -17.16 0.19
CA VAL A 5 7.85 -18.06 1.36
C VAL A 5 6.92 -19.26 1.21
N LEU A 6 5.72 -19.06 0.64
CA LEU A 6 4.77 -20.15 0.38
C LEU A 6 5.35 -21.10 -0.68
N VAL A 7 6.01 -20.56 -1.71
CA VAL A 7 6.67 -21.38 -2.73
C VAL A 7 7.74 -22.26 -2.09
N ILE A 8 8.66 -21.67 -1.33
CA ILE A 8 9.74 -22.40 -0.65
C ILE A 8 9.16 -23.44 0.32
N LEU A 9 8.21 -23.03 1.16
CA LEU A 9 7.58 -23.89 2.15
C LEU A 9 6.92 -25.11 1.51
N PHE A 10 6.06 -24.92 0.51
CA PHE A 10 5.32 -26.04 -0.09
C PHE A 10 6.20 -26.92 -0.99
N VAL A 11 7.21 -26.36 -1.64
CA VAL A 11 8.23 -27.17 -2.34
C VAL A 11 9.03 -28.01 -1.34
N LEU A 12 9.43 -27.44 -0.20
CA LEU A 12 10.12 -28.17 0.84
C LEU A 12 9.26 -29.29 1.45
N LEU A 13 7.98 -29.00 1.74
CA LEU A 13 7.02 -30.00 2.24
C LEU A 13 6.79 -31.14 1.24
N SER A 14 6.99 -30.91 -0.06
CA SER A 14 6.91 -31.98 -1.06
C SER A 14 8.05 -32.99 -0.94
N ASN A 15 9.24 -32.53 -0.49
CA ASN A 15 10.44 -33.33 -0.33
C ASN A 15 11.39 -32.75 0.74
N LEU A 16 11.23 -33.21 1.99
CA LEU A 16 12.06 -32.77 3.13
C LEU A 16 13.56 -33.06 2.95
N LYS A 17 13.93 -33.99 2.06
CA LYS A 17 15.35 -34.25 1.74
C LYS A 17 16.05 -33.05 1.09
N LEU A 18 15.31 -32.06 0.61
CA LEU A 18 15.88 -30.81 0.07
C LEU A 18 16.71 -30.04 1.11
N VAL A 19 16.42 -30.17 2.42
CA VAL A 19 17.26 -29.55 3.47
C VAL A 19 18.70 -30.07 3.44
N PHE A 20 18.92 -31.30 2.97
CA PHE A 20 20.26 -31.89 2.87
C PHE A 20 20.89 -31.71 1.48
N ASN A 21 20.19 -31.05 0.54
CA ASN A 21 20.69 -30.86 -0.81
C ASN A 21 21.57 -29.60 -0.91
N LYS A 22 22.87 -29.77 -1.20
CA LYS A 22 23.81 -28.66 -1.37
C LYS A 22 23.37 -27.63 -2.42
N TYR A 23 22.73 -28.05 -3.51
CA TYR A 23 22.25 -27.14 -4.55
C TYR A 23 21.06 -26.30 -4.09
N ALA A 24 20.23 -26.82 -3.17
CA ALA A 24 19.16 -26.03 -2.58
C ALA A 24 19.72 -24.89 -1.73
N TRP A 25 20.79 -25.14 -0.96
CA TRP A 25 21.49 -24.10 -0.22
C TRP A 25 22.23 -23.11 -1.11
N ILE A 26 22.89 -23.57 -2.18
CA ILE A 26 23.51 -22.66 -3.17
C ILE A 26 22.45 -21.73 -3.77
N ALA A 27 21.28 -22.26 -4.17
CA ALA A 27 20.18 -21.46 -4.69
C ALA A 27 19.68 -20.43 -3.66
N LEU A 28 19.59 -20.81 -2.38
CA LEU A 28 19.24 -19.89 -1.29
C LEU A 28 20.29 -18.78 -1.14
N VAL A 29 21.57 -19.11 -1.12
CA VAL A 29 22.67 -18.12 -1.00
C VAL A 29 22.64 -17.15 -2.18
N VAL A 30 22.53 -17.66 -3.41
CA VAL A 30 22.43 -16.81 -4.61
C VAL A 30 21.20 -15.91 -4.54
N ALA A 31 20.05 -16.43 -4.12
CA ALA A 31 18.85 -15.62 -3.94
C ALA A 31 19.07 -14.52 -2.90
N LEU A 32 19.65 -14.84 -1.73
CA LEU A 32 19.93 -13.85 -0.68
C LEU A 32 20.89 -12.76 -1.17
N LEU A 33 21.93 -13.11 -1.92
CA LEU A 33 22.86 -12.15 -2.53
C LEU A 33 22.15 -11.23 -3.52
N CYS A 34 21.29 -11.79 -4.40
CA CYS A 34 20.48 -10.99 -5.33
C CYS A 34 19.49 -10.07 -4.60
N TYR A 35 19.01 -10.45 -3.40
CA TYR A 35 18.11 -9.63 -2.58
C TYR A 35 18.84 -8.67 -1.64
N THR A 36 20.17 -8.74 -1.50
CA THR A 36 20.95 -7.86 -0.61
C THR A 36 20.63 -6.37 -0.79
N PRO A 37 20.56 -5.80 -2.02
CA PRO A 37 20.20 -4.40 -2.19
C PRO A 37 18.83 -4.05 -1.59
N HIS A 38 17.86 -4.96 -1.69
CA HIS A 38 16.54 -4.75 -1.11
C HIS A 38 16.57 -4.85 0.42
N PHE A 39 17.36 -5.76 1.00
CA PHE A 39 17.49 -5.87 2.45
C PHE A 39 18.17 -4.65 3.06
N LEU A 40 19.23 -4.13 2.42
CA LEU A 40 19.87 -2.88 2.84
C LEU A 40 18.87 -1.71 2.80
N TRP A 41 18.12 -1.57 1.70
CA TRP A 41 17.07 -0.57 1.59
C TRP A 41 16.00 -0.71 2.69
N LEU A 42 15.63 -1.94 3.06
CA LEU A 42 14.69 -2.16 4.17
C LEU A 42 15.27 -1.72 5.52
N VAL A 43 16.55 -1.99 5.79
CA VAL A 43 17.22 -1.57 7.03
C VAL A 43 17.27 -0.04 7.11
N GLU A 44 17.69 0.63 6.04
CA GLU A 44 17.75 2.10 5.94
C GLU A 44 16.38 2.76 6.14
N ASN A 45 15.30 2.05 5.81
CA ASN A 45 13.93 2.54 5.92
C ASN A 45 13.16 1.87 7.07
N GLU A 46 13.85 1.44 8.12
CA GLU A 46 13.25 0.89 9.36
C GLU A 46 12.23 -0.22 9.12
N PHE A 47 12.48 -1.06 8.11
CA PHE A 47 11.59 -2.13 7.67
C PHE A 47 10.16 -1.66 7.37
N VAL A 48 10.00 -0.45 6.82
CA VAL A 48 8.70 0.21 6.57
C VAL A 48 7.63 -0.70 5.96
N SER A 49 8.00 -1.55 5.00
CA SER A 49 7.05 -2.47 4.35
C SER A 49 6.55 -3.58 5.29
N ILE A 50 7.44 -4.13 6.13
CA ILE A 50 7.10 -5.14 7.14
C ILE A 50 6.25 -4.50 8.24
N ARG A 51 6.68 -3.33 8.73
CA ARG A 51 5.96 -2.58 9.76
C ARG A 51 4.54 -2.26 9.32
N TYR A 52 4.39 -1.79 8.08
CA TYR A 52 3.08 -1.53 7.50
C TYR A 52 2.20 -2.77 7.45
N HIS A 53 2.70 -3.88 6.89
CA HIS A 53 1.88 -5.07 6.69
C HIS A 53 1.53 -5.85 7.96
N LEU A 54 2.37 -5.81 8.99
CA LEU A 54 2.14 -6.53 10.25
C LEU A 54 1.45 -5.66 11.32
N PHE A 55 1.80 -4.37 11.40
CA PHE A 55 1.42 -3.53 12.54
C PHE A 55 0.58 -2.31 12.18
N GLU A 56 0.68 -1.73 10.98
CA GLU A 56 -0.02 -0.46 10.71
C GLU A 56 -1.24 -0.59 9.82
N ARG A 57 -1.31 -1.63 8.97
CA ARG A 57 -2.38 -1.77 7.99
C ARG A 57 -3.74 -1.86 8.70
N PRO A 58 -4.70 -0.99 8.36
CA PRO A 58 -6.05 -1.11 8.86
C PRO A 58 -6.66 -2.43 8.41
N ASN A 59 -7.32 -3.11 9.34
CA ASN A 59 -8.14 -4.28 9.03
C ASN A 59 -9.58 -3.83 8.83
N ALA A 60 -10.35 -4.61 8.10
CA ALA A 60 -11.79 -4.43 7.98
C ALA A 60 -12.49 -5.62 8.64
N PRO A 61 -13.69 -5.42 9.21
CA PRO A 61 -14.47 -6.52 9.76
C PRO A 61 -14.69 -7.61 8.70
N TYR A 62 -14.89 -8.84 9.16
CA TYR A 62 -15.15 -9.96 8.26
C TYR A 62 -16.39 -9.71 7.41
N ASP A 63 -16.28 -9.95 6.11
CA ASP A 63 -17.36 -9.87 5.14
C ASP A 63 -17.28 -11.09 4.22
N PHE A 64 -18.31 -11.94 4.28
CA PHE A 64 -18.33 -13.20 3.53
C PHE A 64 -18.23 -12.97 2.02
N ASN A 65 -18.99 -12.00 1.49
CA ASN A 65 -19.05 -11.71 0.06
C ASN A 65 -17.71 -11.22 -0.47
N LYS A 66 -17.10 -10.27 0.26
CA LYS A 66 -15.83 -9.66 -0.10
C LYS A 66 -14.65 -10.60 0.11
N TYR A 67 -14.72 -11.49 1.11
CA TYR A 67 -13.57 -12.29 1.52
C TYR A 67 -13.64 -13.72 0.98
N THR A 68 -14.46 -14.59 1.57
CA THR A 68 -14.50 -16.02 1.26
C THR A 68 -15.13 -16.28 -0.11
N LEU A 69 -16.28 -15.68 -0.40
CA LEU A 69 -16.88 -15.76 -1.74
C LEU A 69 -15.97 -15.09 -2.77
N GLY A 70 -15.40 -13.94 -2.44
CA GLY A 70 -14.41 -13.26 -3.28
C GLY A 70 -13.21 -14.15 -3.63
N PHE A 71 -12.71 -14.95 -2.68
CA PHE A 71 -11.66 -15.95 -2.95
C PHE A 71 -12.12 -17.00 -3.97
N LEU A 72 -13.33 -17.57 -3.82
CA LEU A 72 -13.87 -18.54 -4.77
C LEU A 72 -14.07 -17.94 -6.17
N VAL A 73 -14.54 -16.70 -6.26
CA VAL A 73 -14.65 -15.97 -7.53
C VAL A 73 -13.28 -15.74 -8.16
N ASN A 74 -12.26 -15.41 -7.37
CA ASN A 74 -10.89 -15.26 -7.88
C ASN A 74 -10.36 -16.58 -8.47
N LEU A 75 -10.73 -17.74 -7.91
CA LEU A 75 -10.36 -19.06 -8.45
C LEU A 75 -10.98 -19.34 -9.82
N VAL A 76 -12.15 -18.77 -10.12
CA VAL A 76 -12.73 -18.82 -11.47
C VAL A 76 -12.02 -17.81 -12.37
N ALA A 77 -11.86 -16.57 -11.90
CA ALA A 77 -11.28 -15.47 -12.67
C ALA A 77 -9.87 -15.75 -13.19
N ILE A 78 -9.01 -16.39 -12.38
CA ILE A 78 -7.62 -16.70 -12.73
C ILE A 78 -7.48 -17.58 -13.98
N PHE A 79 -8.47 -18.45 -14.24
CA PHE A 79 -8.47 -19.39 -15.37
C PHE A 79 -9.56 -19.10 -16.42
N GLY A 80 -10.40 -18.10 -16.18
CA GLY A 80 -11.55 -17.76 -17.01
C GLY A 80 -12.42 -18.99 -17.28
N LEU A 81 -12.97 -19.10 -18.48
CA LEU A 81 -13.86 -20.21 -18.87
C LEU A 81 -13.19 -21.59 -18.84
N THR A 82 -11.86 -21.67 -18.86
CA THR A 82 -11.14 -22.96 -18.79
C THR A 82 -11.08 -23.56 -17.38
N PHE A 83 -11.51 -22.81 -16.34
CA PHE A 83 -11.42 -23.23 -14.94
C PHE A 83 -11.95 -24.65 -14.65
N PRO A 84 -13.07 -25.15 -15.22
CA PRO A 84 -13.61 -26.45 -14.84
C PRO A 84 -12.66 -27.58 -15.25
N PHE A 85 -12.10 -27.47 -16.46
CA PHE A 85 -11.18 -28.47 -17.00
C PHE A 85 -9.78 -28.37 -16.41
N ILE A 86 -9.35 -27.16 -16.04
CA ILE A 86 -8.10 -26.95 -15.31
C ILE A 86 -8.17 -27.59 -13.92
N TYR A 87 -9.22 -27.31 -13.14
CA TYR A 87 -9.38 -27.92 -11.82
C TYR A 87 -9.66 -29.42 -11.89
N TYR A 88 -10.40 -29.87 -12.89
CA TYR A 88 -10.56 -31.31 -13.15
C TYR A 88 -9.20 -31.99 -13.41
N SER A 89 -8.36 -31.38 -14.25
CA SER A 89 -7.00 -31.88 -14.52
C SER A 89 -6.15 -31.92 -13.26
N LEU A 90 -6.23 -30.88 -12.42
CA LEU A 90 -5.53 -30.81 -11.13
C LEU A 90 -5.96 -31.97 -10.20
N ILE A 91 -7.28 -32.15 -9.99
CA ILE A 91 -7.83 -33.17 -9.10
C ILE A 91 -7.52 -34.60 -9.58
N ARG A 92 -7.47 -34.81 -10.90
CA ARG A 92 -7.18 -36.12 -11.51
C ARG A 92 -5.68 -36.41 -11.60
N THR A 93 -4.82 -35.41 -11.48
CA THR A 93 -3.37 -35.61 -11.57
C THR A 93 -2.84 -36.30 -10.31
N ARG A 94 -2.12 -37.41 -10.51
CA ARG A 94 -1.43 -38.13 -9.44
C ARG A 94 0.07 -37.89 -9.53
N SER A 95 0.74 -37.87 -8.38
CA SER A 95 2.18 -37.70 -8.29
C SER A 95 2.91 -38.89 -8.91
N LYS A 96 3.51 -38.70 -10.09
CA LYS A 96 4.33 -39.73 -10.78
C LYS A 96 5.83 -39.63 -10.46
N ASN A 97 6.31 -38.44 -10.12
CA ASN A 97 7.71 -38.17 -9.82
C ASN A 97 7.81 -36.99 -8.83
N LEU A 98 9.02 -36.73 -8.33
CA LEU A 98 9.26 -35.65 -7.36
C LEU A 98 8.85 -34.26 -7.89
N PHE A 99 9.00 -34.03 -9.19
CA PHE A 99 8.62 -32.75 -9.79
C PHE A 99 7.09 -32.54 -9.77
N THR A 100 6.31 -33.51 -10.25
CA THR A 100 4.84 -33.46 -10.19
C THR A 100 4.37 -33.34 -8.74
N LYS A 101 5.02 -34.04 -7.80
CA LYS A 101 4.73 -33.91 -6.36
C LYS A 101 4.91 -32.47 -5.88
N ALA A 102 6.03 -31.83 -6.23
CA ALA A 102 6.30 -30.44 -5.88
C ALA A 102 5.25 -29.47 -6.45
N LEU A 103 4.85 -29.64 -7.72
CA LEU A 103 3.80 -28.81 -8.34
C LEU A 103 2.44 -28.96 -7.64
N LEU A 104 2.06 -30.19 -7.27
CA LEU A 104 0.82 -30.46 -6.55
C LEU A 104 0.84 -29.86 -5.14
N TYR A 105 1.92 -30.06 -4.38
CA TYR A 105 2.08 -29.48 -3.04
C TYR A 105 2.05 -27.96 -3.09
N LEU A 106 2.74 -27.35 -4.06
CA LEU A 106 2.71 -25.90 -4.26
C LEU A 106 1.29 -25.41 -4.55
N THR A 107 0.59 -26.05 -5.48
CA THR A 107 -0.76 -25.65 -5.88
C THR A 107 -1.75 -25.79 -4.73
N TYR A 108 -1.87 -26.99 -4.15
CA TYR A 108 -2.81 -27.23 -3.05
C TYR A 108 -2.46 -26.45 -1.79
N GLY A 109 -1.17 -26.34 -1.48
CA GLY A 109 -0.70 -25.57 -0.33
C GLY A 109 -1.10 -24.10 -0.41
N VAL A 110 -0.86 -23.46 -1.56
CA VAL A 110 -1.26 -22.06 -1.78
C VAL A 110 -2.79 -21.91 -1.73
N LEU A 111 -3.54 -22.81 -2.34
CA LEU A 111 -5.01 -22.78 -2.32
C LEU A 111 -5.56 -22.91 -0.90
N ILE A 112 -5.07 -23.88 -0.11
CA ILE A 112 -5.48 -24.10 1.27
C ILE A 112 -5.09 -22.91 2.15
N PHE A 113 -3.87 -22.40 2.00
CA PHE A 113 -3.40 -21.24 2.76
C PHE A 113 -4.30 -20.02 2.53
N PHE A 114 -4.64 -19.72 1.28
CA PHE A 114 -5.48 -18.58 0.97
C PHE A 114 -6.96 -18.78 1.27
N PHE A 115 -7.45 -20.01 1.23
CA PHE A 115 -8.78 -20.34 1.73
C PHE A 115 -8.88 -20.09 3.24
N ILE A 116 -7.89 -20.52 4.03
CA ILE A 116 -7.86 -20.22 5.47
C ILE A 116 -7.69 -18.71 5.69
N SER A 117 -6.85 -18.06 4.89
CA SER A 117 -6.64 -16.60 4.98
C SER A 117 -7.91 -15.80 4.68
N SER A 118 -8.81 -16.30 3.83
CA SER A 118 -10.05 -15.60 3.47
C SER A 118 -11.02 -15.44 4.63
N PHE A 119 -10.93 -16.26 5.69
CA PHE A 119 -11.73 -16.03 6.90
C PHE A 119 -11.30 -14.79 7.69
N ASN A 120 -10.11 -14.26 7.44
CA ASN A 120 -9.57 -13.11 8.17
C ASN A 120 -9.39 -11.86 7.31
N ARG A 121 -9.16 -12.01 6.01
CA ARG A 121 -8.86 -10.87 5.11
C ARG A 121 -9.31 -11.14 3.69
N ARG A 122 -9.62 -10.06 2.96
CA ARG A 122 -9.84 -10.14 1.51
C ARG A 122 -8.59 -10.70 0.82
N VAL A 123 -8.76 -11.80 0.11
CA VAL A 123 -7.76 -12.34 -0.81
C VAL A 123 -8.00 -11.74 -2.19
N GLN A 124 -6.95 -11.23 -2.82
CA GLN A 124 -7.01 -10.67 -4.17
C GLN A 124 -6.46 -11.67 -5.20
N THR A 125 -6.96 -11.63 -6.44
CA THR A 125 -6.56 -12.59 -7.49
C THR A 125 -5.03 -12.63 -7.69
N GLN A 126 -4.33 -11.51 -7.58
CA GLN A 126 -2.88 -11.46 -7.73
C GLN A 126 -2.08 -12.20 -6.63
N TRP A 127 -2.71 -12.58 -5.52
CA TRP A 127 -2.04 -13.36 -4.48
C TRP A 127 -1.97 -14.85 -4.85
N ILE A 128 -3.04 -15.35 -5.49
CA ILE A 128 -3.16 -16.75 -5.90
C ILE A 128 -2.51 -17.03 -7.27
N ILE A 129 -2.16 -15.98 -8.05
CA ILE A 129 -1.56 -16.12 -9.39
C ILE A 129 -0.28 -16.97 -9.43
N VAL A 130 0.39 -17.13 -8.29
CA VAL A 130 1.56 -18.01 -8.16
C VAL A 130 1.26 -19.46 -8.55
N ILE A 131 0.01 -19.92 -8.46
CA ILE A 131 -0.38 -21.27 -8.88
C ILE A 131 -0.51 -21.42 -10.40
N SER A 132 -0.54 -20.33 -11.18
CA SER A 132 -0.79 -20.40 -12.62
C SER A 132 0.28 -21.23 -13.35
N ILE A 133 1.54 -21.10 -12.96
CA ILE A 133 2.65 -21.87 -13.56
C ILE A 133 2.53 -23.38 -13.25
N PRO A 134 2.48 -23.84 -11.98
CA PRO A 134 2.37 -25.26 -11.70
C PRO A 134 1.09 -25.86 -12.27
N VAL A 135 -0.04 -25.15 -12.20
CA VAL A 135 -1.31 -25.62 -12.76
C VAL A 135 -1.26 -25.71 -14.28
N ALA A 136 -0.63 -24.76 -14.98
CA ALA A 136 -0.46 -24.83 -16.43
C ALA A 136 0.30 -26.09 -16.85
N ILE A 137 1.39 -26.43 -16.16
CA ILE A 137 2.18 -27.65 -16.44
C ILE A 137 1.34 -28.91 -16.16
N LEU A 138 0.64 -28.96 -15.02
CA LEU A 138 -0.18 -30.11 -14.64
C LEU A 138 -1.35 -30.31 -15.63
N ALA A 139 -2.07 -29.23 -15.96
CA ALA A 139 -3.18 -29.26 -16.91
C ALA A 139 -2.72 -29.61 -18.33
N PHE A 140 -1.58 -29.07 -18.78
CA PHE A 140 -1.00 -29.39 -20.07
C PHE A 140 -0.65 -30.89 -20.21
N ASN A 141 0.03 -31.44 -19.20
CA ASN A 141 0.37 -32.87 -19.20
C ASN A 141 -0.89 -33.74 -19.18
N TYR A 142 -1.93 -33.32 -18.45
CA TYR A 142 -3.19 -34.06 -18.41
C TYR A 142 -3.95 -34.01 -19.74
N MET A 143 -4.03 -32.85 -20.40
CA MET A 143 -4.73 -32.71 -21.68
C MET A 143 -4.02 -33.42 -22.84
N ILE A 144 -2.69 -33.61 -22.78
CA ILE A 144 -1.99 -34.48 -23.74
C ILE A 144 -2.51 -35.92 -23.62
N ALA A 145 -2.72 -36.43 -22.42
CA ALA A 145 -3.21 -37.80 -22.22
C ALA A 145 -4.74 -37.94 -22.42
N ASN A 146 -5.52 -36.86 -22.31
CA ASN A 146 -6.98 -36.91 -22.34
C ASN A 146 -7.57 -36.05 -23.47
N VAL A 147 -8.08 -36.71 -24.52
CA VAL A 147 -8.63 -36.07 -25.73
C VAL A 147 -9.83 -35.16 -25.41
N THR A 148 -10.73 -35.59 -24.51
CA THR A 148 -11.92 -34.82 -24.13
C THR A 148 -11.54 -33.51 -23.45
N VAL A 149 -10.66 -33.58 -22.45
CA VAL A 149 -10.17 -32.38 -21.75
C VAL A 149 -9.42 -31.46 -22.71
N ARG A 150 -8.58 -32.02 -23.59
CA ARG A 150 -7.88 -31.25 -24.63
C ARG A 150 -8.84 -30.44 -25.49
N LYS A 151 -9.86 -31.10 -26.04
CA LYS A 151 -10.86 -30.49 -26.92
C LYS A 151 -11.58 -29.32 -26.24
N TRP A 152 -11.97 -29.49 -24.97
CA TRP A 152 -12.67 -28.45 -24.23
C TRP A 152 -11.77 -27.29 -23.80
N ILE A 153 -10.54 -27.56 -23.34
CA ILE A 153 -9.57 -26.50 -23.04
C ILE A 153 -9.29 -25.67 -24.28
N TYR A 154 -9.11 -26.27 -25.46
CA TYR A 154 -8.91 -25.51 -26.70
C TYR A 154 -10.12 -24.63 -27.05
N ARG A 155 -11.34 -25.18 -27.01
CA ARG A 155 -12.56 -24.43 -27.32
C ARG A 155 -12.77 -23.25 -26.37
N LEU A 156 -12.76 -23.53 -25.06
CA LEU A 156 -12.98 -22.51 -24.03
C LEU A 156 -11.81 -21.53 -23.95
N GLY A 157 -10.59 -21.98 -24.24
CA GLY A 157 -9.41 -21.14 -24.36
C GLY A 157 -9.54 -20.15 -25.51
N LEU A 158 -9.99 -20.61 -26.68
CA LEU A 158 -10.27 -19.72 -27.82
C LEU A 158 -11.39 -18.72 -27.49
N THR A 159 -12.48 -19.18 -26.86
CA THR A 159 -13.55 -18.29 -26.41
C THR A 159 -13.04 -17.25 -25.39
N ASN A 160 -12.22 -17.67 -24.42
CA ASN A 160 -11.55 -16.77 -23.48
C ASN A 160 -10.73 -15.71 -24.21
N ILE A 161 -9.93 -16.10 -25.20
CA ILE A 161 -9.11 -15.16 -25.99
C ILE A 161 -10.01 -14.14 -26.70
N VAL A 162 -11.08 -14.58 -27.36
CA VAL A 162 -12.02 -13.67 -28.05
C VAL A 162 -12.66 -12.69 -27.06
N ILE A 163 -13.14 -13.18 -25.91
CA ILE A 163 -13.73 -12.31 -24.87
C ILE A 163 -12.68 -11.33 -24.33
N LEU A 164 -11.47 -11.79 -24.02
CA LEU A 164 -10.41 -10.93 -23.50
C LEU A 164 -9.97 -9.87 -24.52
N LEU A 165 -9.91 -10.23 -25.81
CA LEU A 165 -9.63 -9.27 -26.87
C LEU A 165 -10.75 -8.24 -26.99
N PHE A 166 -12.01 -8.67 -26.99
CA PHE A 166 -13.17 -7.77 -27.00
C PHE A 166 -13.16 -6.81 -25.81
N LEU A 167 -12.94 -7.31 -24.58
CA LEU A 167 -12.80 -6.50 -23.38
C LEU A 167 -11.62 -5.53 -23.48
N ARG A 168 -10.48 -5.95 -24.05
CA ARG A 168 -9.32 -5.08 -24.26
C ARG A 168 -9.59 -3.97 -25.28
N VAL A 169 -10.32 -4.25 -26.36
CA VAL A 169 -10.69 -3.23 -27.34
C VAL A 169 -11.52 -2.16 -26.66
N GLY A 170 -12.51 -2.50 -25.83
CA GLY A 170 -13.30 -1.47 -25.17
C GLY A 170 -12.64 -0.82 -23.95
N LEU A 171 -11.55 -1.37 -23.43
CA LEU A 171 -10.65 -0.65 -22.50
C LEU A 171 -9.80 0.42 -23.21
N ILE A 172 -9.66 0.34 -24.54
CA ILE A 172 -8.90 1.30 -25.35
C ILE A 172 -9.85 2.29 -26.02
N TYR A 173 -10.96 1.79 -26.55
CA TYR A 173 -11.98 2.55 -27.25
C TYR A 173 -13.20 2.74 -26.34
N GLU A 174 -13.15 3.82 -25.56
CA GLU A 174 -14.17 4.20 -24.58
C GLU A 174 -15.63 4.08 -25.11
N PRO A 175 -15.98 4.52 -26.34
CA PRO A 175 -17.35 4.42 -26.83
C PRO A 175 -17.89 2.99 -26.99
N LEU A 176 -17.04 1.96 -26.96
CA LEU A 176 -17.47 0.56 -27.10
C LEU A 176 -18.20 0.03 -25.87
N PHE A 177 -17.89 0.55 -24.68
CA PHE A 177 -18.54 0.16 -23.44
C PHE A 177 -19.23 1.36 -22.79
N PRO A 178 -20.43 1.19 -22.23
CA PRO A 178 -21.09 2.24 -21.45
C PRO A 178 -20.40 2.48 -20.08
N ILE A 179 -19.27 1.82 -19.83
CA ILE A 179 -18.53 1.86 -18.56
C ILE A 179 -17.25 2.65 -18.80
N ILE A 180 -17.13 3.77 -18.10
CA ILE A 180 -15.90 4.55 -18.07
C ILE A 180 -14.97 3.92 -17.04
N TYR A 181 -13.83 3.44 -17.51
CA TYR A 181 -12.80 2.87 -16.64
C TYR A 181 -11.89 3.96 -16.09
N GLU A 182 -11.26 3.68 -14.95
CA GLU A 182 -10.27 4.56 -14.30
C GLU A 182 -9.13 4.96 -15.25
N SER A 183 -8.85 4.19 -16.30
CA SER A 183 -7.82 4.48 -17.29
C SER A 183 -8.19 5.57 -18.31
N HIS A 184 -9.48 5.87 -18.49
CA HIS A 184 -9.97 6.83 -19.49
C HIS A 184 -9.85 8.29 -19.01
N GLY A 185 -9.67 9.22 -19.95
CA GLY A 185 -9.65 10.66 -19.69
C GLY A 185 -8.49 11.20 -18.83
N ASN A 186 -7.59 10.33 -18.35
CA ASN A 186 -6.51 10.74 -17.46
C ASN A 186 -5.54 11.75 -18.07
N LYS A 187 -5.25 11.60 -19.37
CA LYS A 187 -4.36 12.53 -20.08
C LYS A 187 -4.95 13.94 -20.11
N ASP A 188 -6.23 14.05 -20.46
CA ASP A 188 -6.92 15.33 -20.53
C ASP A 188 -7.12 15.93 -19.14
N TYR A 189 -7.49 15.10 -18.16
CA TYR A 189 -7.63 15.52 -16.76
C TYR A 189 -6.32 16.08 -16.20
N MET A 190 -5.20 15.38 -16.39
CA MET A 190 -3.88 15.86 -15.96
C MET A 190 -3.42 17.08 -16.78
N GLY A 191 -3.79 17.16 -18.06
CA GLY A 191 -3.55 18.32 -18.91
C GLY A 191 -4.29 19.58 -18.45
N GLN A 192 -5.51 19.46 -17.93
CA GLN A 192 -6.25 20.58 -17.34
C GLN A 192 -5.53 21.11 -16.10
N ILE A 193 -5.09 20.23 -15.20
CA ILE A 193 -4.32 20.62 -14.01
C ILE A 193 -3.01 21.29 -14.41
N GLN A 194 -2.29 20.74 -15.40
CA GLN A 194 -1.05 21.32 -15.91
C GLN A 194 -1.26 22.71 -16.52
N SER A 195 -2.38 22.92 -17.21
CA SER A 195 -2.70 24.21 -17.82
C SER A 195 -2.93 25.29 -16.74
N SER A 196 -3.59 24.93 -15.64
CA SER A 196 -3.76 25.82 -14.48
C SER A 196 -2.46 26.02 -13.68
N ALA A 197 -1.63 24.97 -13.55
CA ALA A 197 -0.37 25.03 -12.82
C ALA A 197 0.71 25.84 -13.56
N GLY A 198 0.69 25.84 -14.89
CA GLY A 198 1.76 26.40 -15.71
C GLY A 198 3.07 25.66 -15.46
N ASP A 199 4.15 26.38 -15.18
CA ASP A 199 5.46 25.78 -14.86
C ASP A 199 5.65 25.45 -13.37
N ASN A 200 4.66 25.74 -12.53
CA ASN A 200 4.72 25.45 -11.11
C ASN A 200 4.56 23.95 -10.85
N PRO A 201 5.29 23.37 -9.87
CA PRO A 201 5.04 22.00 -9.43
C PRO A 201 3.63 21.82 -8.85
N VAL A 202 3.14 20.58 -8.89
CA VAL A 202 1.81 20.24 -8.35
C VAL A 202 1.92 19.33 -7.14
N VAL A 203 1.29 19.74 -6.04
CA VAL A 203 1.22 18.95 -4.81
C VAL A 203 -0.17 18.36 -4.67
N PHE A 204 -0.28 17.04 -4.71
CA PHE A 204 -1.54 16.32 -4.53
C PHE A 204 -1.68 15.85 -3.08
N GLU A 205 -2.75 16.25 -2.41
CA GLU A 205 -3.06 15.76 -1.07
C GLU A 205 -3.59 14.32 -1.13
N ASN A 206 -3.02 13.43 -0.31
CA ASN A 206 -3.47 12.05 -0.14
C ASN A 206 -3.61 11.23 -1.43
N SER A 207 -2.83 11.53 -2.47
CA SER A 207 -2.93 10.79 -3.74
C SER A 207 -1.58 10.61 -4.42
N TYR A 208 -0.89 9.50 -4.10
CA TYR A 208 0.29 9.08 -4.85
C TYR A 208 -0.04 8.70 -6.29
N ARG A 209 -1.29 8.26 -6.53
CA ARG A 209 -1.78 7.88 -7.85
C ARG A 209 -1.78 9.10 -8.75
N ASP A 210 -2.41 10.19 -8.32
CA ASP A 210 -2.51 11.39 -9.14
C ASP A 210 -1.17 12.08 -9.33
N ALA A 211 -0.32 12.14 -8.28
CA ALA A 211 1.04 12.64 -8.43
C ALA A 211 1.79 11.82 -9.51
N SER A 212 1.79 10.49 -9.41
CA SER A 212 2.47 9.64 -10.39
C SER A 212 1.88 9.76 -11.81
N MET A 213 0.56 9.92 -11.90
CA MET A 213 -0.16 10.05 -13.17
C MET A 213 0.12 11.38 -13.83
N TYR A 214 0.18 12.46 -13.05
CA TYR A 214 0.55 13.79 -13.49
C TYR A 214 1.94 13.78 -14.08
N ALA A 215 2.93 13.33 -13.31
CA ALA A 215 4.32 13.26 -13.76
C ALA A 215 4.45 12.40 -15.04
N PHE A 216 3.70 11.29 -15.14
CA PHE A 216 3.71 10.44 -16.33
C PHE A 216 3.16 11.14 -17.58
N TYR A 217 2.01 11.81 -17.49
CA TYR A 217 1.36 12.42 -18.65
C TYR A 217 1.92 13.79 -19.05
N THR A 218 2.42 14.56 -18.09
CA THR A 218 2.86 15.95 -18.30
C THR A 218 4.38 16.09 -18.31
N GLY A 219 5.11 15.13 -17.75
CA GLY A 219 6.56 15.21 -17.53
C GLY A 219 6.97 16.23 -16.48
N LYS A 220 6.01 16.82 -15.74
CA LYS A 220 6.25 17.93 -14.80
C LYS A 220 6.33 17.43 -13.37
N THR A 221 6.95 18.24 -12.51
CA THR A 221 7.21 17.89 -11.11
C THR A 221 5.91 17.75 -10.34
N SER A 222 5.80 16.69 -9.56
CA SER A 222 4.66 16.50 -8.65
C SER A 222 5.08 15.84 -7.35
N TYR A 223 4.24 16.00 -6.33
CA TYR A 223 4.48 15.45 -5.00
C TYR A 223 3.16 15.01 -4.36
N SER A 224 3.18 13.90 -3.61
CA SER A 224 2.02 13.44 -2.82
C SER A 224 2.21 13.82 -1.36
N LEU A 225 1.47 14.83 -0.89
CA LEU A 225 1.44 15.24 0.51
C LEU A 225 0.44 14.38 1.29
N ASN A 226 0.93 13.45 2.11
CA ASN A 226 0.07 12.54 2.86
C ASN A 226 -0.23 13.07 4.27
N ASN A 227 -1.51 13.08 4.63
CA ASN A 227 -2.00 13.45 5.95
C ASN A 227 -2.51 12.22 6.73
N VAL A 228 -2.96 12.46 7.95
CA VAL A 228 -3.44 11.46 8.91
C VAL A 228 -4.61 10.59 8.42
N ASN A 229 -5.41 11.07 7.47
CA ASN A 229 -6.52 10.34 6.87
C ASN A 229 -6.08 9.34 5.78
N TYR A 230 -4.77 9.23 5.55
CA TYR A 230 -4.21 8.43 4.48
C TYR A 230 -3.09 7.52 4.97
N ARG A 231 -2.22 7.09 4.05
CA ARG A 231 -1.12 6.16 4.32
C ARG A 231 0.20 6.70 3.76
N PRO A 232 1.35 6.32 4.38
CA PRO A 232 2.65 6.57 3.77
C PRO A 232 2.74 5.87 2.42
N ASN A 233 3.47 6.47 1.49
CA ASN A 233 3.77 5.92 0.17
C ASN A 233 5.18 6.33 -0.28
N GLN A 234 5.55 6.09 -1.53
CA GLN A 234 6.92 6.33 -2.03
C GLN A 234 7.39 7.78 -1.77
N TYR A 235 6.51 8.77 -1.93
CA TYR A 235 6.79 10.19 -1.70
C TYR A 235 7.05 10.53 -0.22
N SER A 236 6.70 9.64 0.70
CA SER A 236 7.03 9.77 2.14
C SER A 236 8.44 9.24 2.48
N ILE A 237 9.08 8.57 1.52
CA ILE A 237 10.35 7.87 1.68
C ILE A 237 11.43 8.53 0.83
N ASP A 238 11.12 8.80 -0.44
CA ASP A 238 12.06 9.39 -1.38
C ASP A 238 12.29 10.90 -1.16
N ASP A 239 13.08 11.51 -2.05
CA ASP A 239 13.47 12.91 -1.98
C ASP A 239 12.57 13.86 -2.78
N SER A 240 11.43 13.39 -3.30
CA SER A 240 10.54 14.20 -4.14
C SER A 240 10.02 15.47 -3.46
N GLU A 241 9.91 15.47 -2.12
CA GLU A 241 9.54 16.67 -1.36
C GLU A 241 10.50 17.84 -1.63
N LYS A 242 11.80 17.58 -1.82
CA LYS A 242 12.81 18.63 -2.07
C LYS A 242 12.51 19.41 -3.35
N GLU A 243 11.89 18.77 -4.34
CA GLU A 243 11.59 19.38 -5.64
C GLU A 243 10.43 20.39 -5.59
N VAL A 244 9.65 20.40 -4.51
CA VAL A 244 8.51 21.31 -4.32
C VAL A 244 8.72 22.33 -3.20
N GLN A 245 9.78 22.18 -2.40
CA GLN A 245 10.08 23.04 -1.25
C GLN A 245 10.47 24.47 -1.66
N ASN A 246 9.91 25.45 -0.96
CA ASN A 246 10.07 26.89 -1.15
C ASN A 246 9.81 27.36 -2.59
N LYS A 247 8.85 26.71 -3.24
CA LYS A 247 8.38 27.07 -4.58
C LYS A 247 6.91 27.43 -4.51
N LYS A 248 6.46 28.23 -5.47
CA LYS A 248 5.05 28.36 -5.77
C LYS A 248 4.55 27.02 -6.32
N VAL A 249 3.52 26.46 -5.71
CA VAL A 249 2.93 25.19 -6.14
C VAL A 249 1.43 25.33 -6.32
N LEU A 250 0.87 24.55 -7.25
CA LEU A 250 -0.56 24.31 -7.28
C LEU A 250 -0.88 23.16 -6.32
N TYR A 251 -1.57 23.46 -5.23
CA TYR A 251 -1.96 22.48 -4.22
C TYR A 251 -3.35 21.93 -4.52
N VAL A 252 -3.45 20.63 -4.82
CA VAL A 252 -4.68 19.95 -5.24
C VAL A 252 -5.20 19.08 -4.10
N SER A 253 -6.44 19.31 -3.68
CA SER A 253 -7.08 18.57 -2.59
C SER A 253 -8.61 18.65 -2.65
N SER A 254 -9.28 17.57 -2.26
CA SER A 254 -10.74 17.55 -2.07
C SER A 254 -11.18 18.28 -0.81
N TYR A 255 -10.25 18.67 0.06
CA TYR A 255 -10.51 19.22 1.38
C TYR A 255 -10.45 20.74 1.47
N LEU A 256 -10.18 21.42 0.36
CA LEU A 256 -10.04 22.87 0.34
C LEU A 256 -11.39 23.57 0.54
N THR A 257 -11.39 24.56 1.44
CA THR A 257 -12.52 25.44 1.71
C THR A 257 -12.61 26.57 0.68
N THR A 258 -11.48 27.18 0.34
CA THR A 258 -11.33 28.12 -0.78
C THR A 258 -10.91 27.36 -2.04
N ARG A 259 -11.48 27.72 -3.20
CA ARG A 259 -11.35 26.92 -4.43
C ARG A 259 -11.08 27.84 -5.62
N GLU A 260 -9.82 28.17 -5.89
CA GLU A 260 -9.42 28.96 -7.06
C GLU A 260 -9.67 28.18 -8.35
N PHE A 261 -9.37 26.87 -8.32
CA PHE A 261 -9.59 25.97 -9.44
C PHE A 261 -10.43 24.76 -9.02
N THR A 262 -11.23 24.26 -9.95
CA THR A 262 -12.06 23.06 -9.77
C THR A 262 -11.81 22.11 -10.94
N PHE A 263 -11.46 20.86 -10.63
CA PHE A 263 -11.16 19.82 -11.60
C PHE A 263 -12.14 18.66 -11.43
N PRO A 264 -13.26 18.65 -12.16
CA PRO A 264 -14.19 17.53 -12.12
C PRO A 264 -13.52 16.29 -12.72
N ARG A 265 -13.75 15.13 -12.09
CA ARG A 265 -13.31 13.84 -12.64
C ARG A 265 -14.43 13.21 -13.44
N ILE A 266 -14.04 12.47 -14.47
CA ILE A 266 -14.98 11.60 -15.19
C ILE A 266 -15.46 10.46 -14.27
N VAL A 267 -14.54 9.94 -13.45
CA VAL A 267 -14.83 8.93 -12.42
C VAL A 267 -14.20 9.34 -11.09
N GLY A 268 -15.03 9.44 -10.05
CA GLY A 268 -14.61 9.79 -8.68
C GLY A 268 -14.91 11.24 -8.29
N ASP A 269 -14.37 11.66 -7.15
CA ASP A 269 -14.68 12.95 -6.57
C ASP A 269 -13.95 14.11 -7.26
N THR A 270 -14.66 15.22 -7.41
CA THR A 270 -14.11 16.51 -7.86
C THR A 270 -12.97 16.95 -6.95
N GLN A 271 -11.86 17.39 -7.56
CA GLN A 271 -10.73 17.97 -6.84
C GLN A 271 -10.76 19.49 -6.95
N TYR A 272 -10.24 20.16 -5.93
CA TYR A 272 -10.07 21.61 -5.92
C TYR A 272 -8.59 21.94 -5.83
N ALA A 273 -8.20 23.15 -6.23
CA ALA A 273 -6.83 23.59 -6.06
C ALA A 273 -6.71 25.09 -5.82
N ASN A 274 -5.67 25.46 -5.08
CA ASN A 274 -5.22 26.83 -4.85
C ASN A 274 -3.70 26.90 -5.01
N PHE A 275 -3.17 28.09 -5.31
CA PHE A 275 -1.73 28.31 -5.21
C PHE A 275 -1.26 28.47 -3.76
N ILE A 276 -0.07 27.96 -3.49
CA ILE A 276 0.71 28.27 -2.29
C ILE A 276 2.04 28.82 -2.79
N ASP A 277 2.32 30.10 -2.52
CA ASP A 277 3.47 30.80 -3.11
C ASP A 277 4.84 30.35 -2.57
N ASP A 278 4.90 29.96 -1.30
CA ASP A 278 6.11 29.46 -0.64
C ASP A 278 5.81 28.14 0.07
N PHE A 279 5.68 27.07 -0.72
CA PHE A 279 5.31 25.77 -0.19
C PHE A 279 6.42 25.19 0.68
N GLU A 280 6.12 25.00 1.96
CA GLU A 280 7.05 24.41 2.92
C GLU A 280 6.35 23.31 3.73
N SER A 281 6.89 22.09 3.64
CA SER A 281 6.38 20.92 4.37
C SER A 281 7.46 20.25 5.21
N TYR A 282 7.05 19.53 6.26
CA TYR A 282 7.94 18.89 7.23
C TYR A 282 7.53 17.44 7.49
N ARG A 283 7.03 16.75 6.46
CA ARG A 283 6.44 15.40 6.57
C ARG A 283 7.43 14.33 7.00
N LYS A 284 8.73 14.57 6.88
CA LYS A 284 9.77 13.64 7.32
C LYS A 284 10.05 13.73 8.82
N LEU A 285 9.53 14.72 9.57
CA LEU A 285 9.66 14.77 11.03
C LEU A 285 9.20 13.45 11.66
N ARG A 286 10.01 12.90 12.58
CA ARG A 286 9.76 11.61 13.23
C ARG A 286 9.57 11.78 14.73
N CYS A 287 8.48 11.22 15.25
CA CYS A 287 8.11 11.21 16.66
C CYS A 287 8.26 9.80 17.24
N TYR A 288 8.99 9.67 18.35
CA TYR A 288 9.23 8.41 19.04
C TYR A 288 8.83 8.52 20.51
N ILE A 289 8.09 7.53 21.01
CA ILE A 289 7.75 7.40 22.43
C ILE A 289 8.50 6.18 22.99
N GLY A 290 9.14 6.34 24.14
CA GLY A 290 10.02 5.32 24.73
C GLY A 290 9.31 4.14 25.40
N LYS A 291 7.97 4.12 25.47
CA LYS A 291 7.18 3.05 26.12
C LYS A 291 6.32 2.31 25.10
N GLU A 292 6.29 0.98 25.18
CA GLU A 292 5.51 0.11 24.28
C GLU A 292 4.00 0.10 24.60
N LYS A 293 3.62 0.39 25.84
CA LYS A 293 2.24 0.47 26.30
C LYS A 293 2.02 1.73 27.10
N ILE A 294 0.95 2.45 26.75
CA ILE A 294 0.65 3.76 27.28
C ILE A 294 -0.82 3.78 27.69
N SER A 295 -1.09 4.19 28.92
CA SER A 295 -2.45 4.42 29.40
C SER A 295 -2.87 5.86 29.09
N LEU A 296 -4.13 6.07 28.74
CA LEU A 296 -4.72 7.42 28.62
C LEU A 296 -4.64 8.23 29.92
N ASN A 297 -4.51 7.55 31.06
CA ASN A 297 -4.47 8.17 32.38
C ASN A 297 -3.05 8.48 32.86
N ASP A 298 -2.00 8.06 32.13
CA ASP A 298 -0.63 8.40 32.47
C ASP A 298 -0.38 9.89 32.17
N VAL A 299 0.24 10.58 33.13
CA VAL A 299 0.30 12.04 33.12
C VAL A 299 1.33 12.57 32.12
N ASP A 300 2.51 11.95 32.05
CA ASP A 300 3.66 12.48 31.30
C ASP A 300 4.45 11.36 30.59
N HIS A 301 4.63 11.49 29.28
CA HIS A 301 5.43 10.56 28.47
C HIS A 301 6.62 11.27 27.81
N PRO A 302 7.84 10.71 27.90
CA PRO A 302 8.97 11.24 27.13
C PRO A 302 8.74 11.00 25.63
N LEU A 303 8.70 12.09 24.88
CA LEU A 303 8.57 12.13 23.42
C LEU A 303 9.86 12.68 22.82
N LYS A 304 10.41 11.98 21.83
CA LYS A 304 11.53 12.44 21.03
C LYS A 304 11.04 12.85 19.66
N ILE A 305 11.42 14.04 19.21
CA ILE A 305 11.16 14.51 17.84
C ILE A 305 12.49 14.66 17.12
N TYR A 306 12.71 13.85 16.09
CA TYR A 306 13.88 13.93 15.23
C TYR A 306 13.57 14.77 13.99
N ASN A 307 14.41 15.78 13.75
CA ASN A 307 14.39 16.60 12.55
C ASN A 307 15.40 16.05 11.53
N PRO A 308 14.96 15.34 10.46
CA PRO A 308 15.88 14.81 9.46
C PRO A 308 16.35 15.84 8.44
N TYR A 309 15.82 17.07 8.46
CA TYR A 309 16.13 18.08 7.45
C TYR A 309 17.48 18.75 7.75
N ASN A 310 18.13 19.26 6.70
CA ASN A 310 19.37 20.04 6.76
C ASN A 310 19.14 21.50 7.21
N LYS A 311 17.98 21.82 7.81
CA LYS A 311 17.63 23.15 8.30
C LYS A 311 16.95 23.08 9.65
N ASN A 312 17.11 24.14 10.44
CA ASN A 312 16.36 24.32 11.68
C ASN A 312 14.90 24.63 11.34
N ILE A 313 13.97 24.11 12.14
CA ILE A 313 12.53 24.31 11.95
C ILE A 313 11.99 25.10 13.14
N GLN A 314 11.41 26.26 12.88
CA GLN A 314 10.80 27.07 13.95
C GLN A 314 9.57 26.36 14.52
N LEU A 315 9.41 26.40 15.84
CA LEU A 315 8.34 25.68 16.53
C LEU A 315 6.96 26.30 16.35
N ASP A 316 6.89 27.61 16.13
CA ASP A 316 5.64 28.34 15.86
C ASP A 316 4.96 27.92 14.55
N LYS A 317 5.75 27.43 13.58
CA LYS A 317 5.26 26.81 12.33
C LYS A 317 4.61 25.46 12.56
N LEU A 318 4.82 24.82 13.72
CA LEU A 318 4.38 23.46 14.00
C LEU A 318 3.20 23.44 14.97
N ARG A 319 2.22 22.59 14.67
CA ARG A 319 1.12 22.25 15.58
C ARG A 319 1.17 20.76 15.87
N PHE A 320 1.04 20.40 17.14
CA PHE A 320 1.11 19.00 17.59
C PHE A 320 -0.27 18.50 17.98
N ALA A 321 -0.55 17.24 17.63
CA ALA A 321 -1.80 16.61 17.99
C ALA A 321 -1.65 15.10 18.15
N THR A 322 -2.66 14.51 18.79
CA THR A 322 -2.82 13.07 18.95
C THR A 322 -3.96 12.62 18.05
N SER A 323 -3.67 11.70 17.12
CA SER A 323 -4.68 11.03 16.32
C SER A 323 -5.10 9.74 16.98
N PHE A 324 -6.39 9.59 17.23
CA PHE A 324 -6.98 8.38 17.79
C PHE A 324 -7.52 7.45 16.70
N LEU A 325 -7.35 6.15 16.94
CA LEU A 325 -7.68 5.07 16.01
C LEU A 325 -8.52 4.00 16.72
N ASN A 326 -9.45 3.39 16.00
CA ASN A 326 -10.28 2.29 16.52
C ASN A 326 -9.51 0.95 16.60
N GLY A 327 -10.15 -0.10 17.13
CA GLY A 327 -9.58 -1.46 17.22
C GLY A 327 -9.08 -2.07 15.90
N SER A 328 -9.58 -1.56 14.77
CA SER A 328 -9.19 -1.95 13.42
C SER A 328 -8.13 -1.02 12.81
N LYS A 329 -7.55 -0.10 13.60
CA LYS A 329 -6.55 0.91 13.19
C LYS A 329 -7.08 1.88 12.14
N GLN A 330 -8.38 2.13 12.11
CA GLN A 330 -8.97 3.16 11.26
C GLN A 330 -8.99 4.48 12.01
N PHE A 331 -8.76 5.57 11.28
CA PHE A 331 -8.79 6.93 11.79
C PHE A 331 -10.17 7.29 12.36
N ASN A 332 -10.20 7.86 13.57
CA ASN A 332 -11.41 8.36 14.20
C ASN A 332 -11.40 9.89 14.33
N GLU A 333 -10.36 10.43 14.98
CA GLU A 333 -10.24 11.86 15.25
C GLU A 333 -8.79 12.29 15.48
N VAL A 334 -8.57 13.62 15.47
CA VAL A 334 -7.34 14.28 15.89
C VAL A 334 -7.70 15.26 17.00
N VAL A 335 -7.01 15.17 18.13
CA VAL A 335 -7.16 16.10 19.27
C VAL A 335 -5.84 16.84 19.45
N PRO A 336 -5.83 18.20 19.41
CA PRO A 336 -4.64 18.99 19.66
C PRO A 336 -3.94 18.60 20.95
N THR A 337 -2.61 18.65 20.97
CA THR A 337 -1.83 18.20 22.12
C THR A 337 -0.68 19.16 22.39
N SER A 338 -0.58 19.60 23.63
CA SER A 338 0.54 20.43 24.08
C SER A 338 1.76 19.56 24.38
N LEU A 339 2.91 19.95 23.84
CA LEU A 339 4.21 19.37 24.16
C LEU A 339 5.00 20.33 25.03
N LEU A 340 5.57 19.84 26.12
CA LEU A 340 6.43 20.63 27.00
C LEU A 340 7.90 20.33 26.69
N PRO A 341 8.68 21.25 26.11
CA PRO A 341 10.08 21.00 25.82
C PRO A 341 10.88 20.82 27.11
N TRP A 342 11.88 19.94 27.07
CA TRP A 342 12.81 19.76 28.21
C TRP A 342 13.83 20.90 28.30
N GLU A 343 14.17 21.49 27.16
CA GLU A 343 15.00 22.69 27.08
C GLU A 343 14.13 23.94 27.33
N LYS A 344 14.61 24.82 28.21
CA LYS A 344 14.00 26.14 28.40
C LYS A 344 14.21 26.99 27.14
N ASP A 345 13.20 27.77 26.77
CA ASP A 345 13.25 28.73 25.64
C ASP A 345 13.57 28.09 24.27
N LEU A 346 13.19 26.83 24.08
CA LEU A 346 13.31 26.15 22.79
C LEU A 346 12.46 26.87 21.74
N GLN A 347 13.11 27.42 20.70
CA GLN A 347 12.44 28.12 19.60
C GLN A 347 12.43 27.32 18.29
N HIS A 348 13.35 26.37 18.13
CA HIS A 348 13.50 25.61 16.89
C HIS A 348 13.92 24.16 17.14
N LEU A 349 13.48 23.26 16.27
CA LEU A 349 14.03 21.92 16.13
C LEU A 349 15.33 22.01 15.32
N LYS A 350 16.46 21.68 15.93
CA LYS A 350 17.78 21.73 15.29
C LYS A 350 17.88 20.74 14.13
N SER A 351 18.60 21.11 13.08
CA SER A 351 18.84 20.28 11.91
C SER A 351 19.57 18.97 12.27
N LYS A 352 19.11 17.84 11.73
CA LYS A 352 19.68 16.50 11.97
C LYS A 352 19.83 16.13 13.44
N ASP A 353 18.96 16.67 14.29
CA ASP A 353 19.03 16.51 15.74
C ASP A 353 17.70 16.04 16.31
N THR A 354 17.76 15.51 17.53
CA THR A 354 16.59 15.03 18.28
C THR A 354 16.31 15.96 19.44
N THR A 355 15.08 16.46 19.49
CA THR A 355 14.61 17.30 20.59
C THR A 355 13.65 16.53 21.50
N TYR A 356 13.75 16.78 22.80
CA TYR A 356 13.03 16.05 23.83
C TYR A 356 11.88 16.88 24.39
N PHE A 357 10.72 16.24 24.48
CA PHE A 357 9.49 16.83 24.98
C PHE A 357 8.84 15.89 26.01
N THR A 358 8.03 16.46 26.87
CA THR A 358 7.03 15.74 27.65
C THR A 358 5.68 15.86 26.95
N LEU A 359 5.13 14.71 26.58
CA LEU A 359 3.81 14.55 25.99
C LEU A 359 2.78 14.28 27.09
N LYS A 360 1.74 15.11 27.12
CA LYS A 360 0.52 14.85 27.89
C LYS A 360 -0.55 14.37 26.93
N LEU A 361 -0.98 13.12 27.03
CA LEU A 361 -2.01 12.62 26.12
C LEU A 361 -3.35 13.32 26.39
N PRO A 362 -4.01 13.87 25.37
CA PRO A 362 -5.32 14.43 25.54
C PRO A 362 -6.34 13.31 25.75
N LYS A 363 -7.49 13.63 26.33
CA LYS A 363 -8.64 12.74 26.30
C LYS A 363 -9.31 12.81 24.92
N PRO A 364 -9.84 11.69 24.40
CA PRO A 364 -10.70 11.71 23.22
C PRO A 364 -11.88 12.68 23.44
N GLU A 365 -12.25 13.44 22.42
CA GLU A 365 -13.37 14.39 22.50
C GLU A 365 -14.70 13.69 22.26
N LYS A 366 -14.70 12.72 21.34
CA LYS A 366 -15.87 11.88 21.08
C LYS A 366 -15.98 10.78 22.14
N ASP A 367 -17.21 10.36 22.41
CA ASP A 367 -17.48 9.14 23.20
C ASP A 367 -17.11 7.89 22.38
N ILE A 368 -15.81 7.67 22.28
CA ILE A 368 -15.19 6.55 21.57
C ILE A 368 -14.26 5.81 22.53
N SER A 369 -14.17 4.50 22.36
CA SER A 369 -13.12 3.68 22.97
C SER A 369 -11.95 3.53 21.98
N PRO A 370 -10.99 4.48 21.91
CA PRO A 370 -9.84 4.32 21.02
C PRO A 370 -8.99 3.15 21.50
N ALA A 371 -8.51 2.35 20.56
CA ALA A 371 -7.61 1.23 20.86
C ALA A 371 -6.15 1.58 20.56
N TYR A 372 -5.93 2.59 19.72
CA TYR A 372 -4.60 3.02 19.33
C TYR A 372 -4.55 4.54 19.14
N PHE A 373 -3.33 5.08 19.15
CA PHE A 373 -3.08 6.47 18.83
C PHE A 373 -1.77 6.66 18.05
N ARG A 374 -1.61 7.86 17.49
CA ARG A 374 -0.38 8.37 16.86
C ARG A 374 -0.17 9.82 17.24
N ILE A 375 1.08 10.22 17.39
CA ILE A 375 1.46 11.64 17.40
C ILE A 375 1.63 12.13 15.97
N VAL A 376 0.98 13.24 15.67
CA VAL A 376 0.96 13.85 14.33
C VAL A 376 1.33 15.33 14.44
N ILE A 377 2.01 15.81 13.42
CA ILE A 377 2.47 17.19 13.31
C ILE A 377 1.79 17.82 12.10
N SER A 378 1.26 19.02 12.28
CA SER A 378 0.83 19.92 11.23
C SER A 378 1.89 21.01 11.10
N GLU A 379 2.13 21.47 9.88
CA GLU A 379 3.13 22.47 9.56
C GLU A 379 2.54 23.52 8.63
N ASN A 380 2.81 24.81 8.86
CA ASN A 380 2.36 25.92 8.00
C ASN A 380 0.86 25.81 7.63
N GLU A 381 0.04 25.45 8.62
CA GLU A 381 -1.42 25.24 8.48
C GLU A 381 -1.86 24.10 7.54
N LEU A 382 -0.92 23.33 6.99
CA LEU A 382 -1.20 22.09 6.29
C LEU A 382 -1.80 21.06 7.27
N ARG A 383 -2.62 20.14 6.75
CA ARG A 383 -3.26 19.10 7.57
C ARG A 383 -2.23 18.25 8.33
N TYR A 384 -2.62 17.67 9.47
CA TYR A 384 -1.74 16.82 10.26
C TYR A 384 -1.20 15.62 9.47
N GLY A 385 0.11 15.40 9.56
CA GLY A 385 0.85 14.36 8.84
C GLY A 385 0.80 12.97 9.50
N LEU A 386 1.80 12.15 9.17
CA LEU A 386 2.00 10.79 9.68
C LEU A 386 3.41 10.67 10.29
N ASN A 387 3.60 11.27 11.46
CA ASN A 387 4.94 11.51 12.03
C ASN A 387 5.40 10.43 13.02
N SER A 388 4.53 9.53 13.47
CA SER A 388 4.88 8.44 14.39
C SER A 388 4.29 7.08 13.97
N ALA A 389 4.83 6.01 14.57
CA ALA A 389 4.24 4.68 14.53
C ALA A 389 2.89 4.65 15.29
N ILE A 390 2.08 3.61 15.05
CA ILE A 390 0.86 3.37 15.84
C ILE A 390 1.24 2.81 17.21
N PHE A 391 0.75 3.44 18.27
CA PHE A 391 0.87 2.96 19.65
C PHE A 391 -0.45 2.40 20.13
N LYS A 392 -0.41 1.30 20.88
CA LYS A 392 -1.61 0.68 21.48
C LYS A 392 -1.95 1.36 22.80
N LEU A 393 -3.21 1.69 23.00
CA LEU A 393 -3.75 2.14 24.28
C LEU A 393 -4.10 0.92 25.14
N ASN A 394 -3.78 1.01 26.44
CA ASN A 394 -4.16 0.01 27.44
C ASN A 394 -5.54 0.27 28.02
#